data_AF-A0A3P5YHN0-F1
#
_entry.id   AF-A0A3P5YHN0-F1
#
_cell.length_a   1.000
_cell.length_b   1.000
_cell.length_c   1.000
_cell.angle_alpha   90.00
_cell.angle_beta   90.00
_cell.angle_gamma   90.00
#
_symmetry.space_group_name_H-M   'P 1'
#
loop_
_entity.id
_entity.type
_entity.pdbx_description
1 polymer ?
#
loop_
_entity_poly.entity_id
_entity_poly.type
_entity_poly.pdbx_seq_one_letter_code
_entity_poly.pdbx_strand_id
1 'polypeptide(L)' 'MFCIRYAFQAAIYAIWRERNRIRHGEKPLPIAMLQKLTEKGIRNKLSLMSTRKRRGLETALQFWFQTRL' A
#
# COMPACT_ATOMS: atom_id res chain seq x y z
N MET A 1 -10.76 10.21 6.19
CA MET A 1 -9.46 9.91 5.54
C MET A 1 -9.22 8.39 5.41
N PHE A 2 -9.83 7.73 4.42
CA PHE A 2 -9.67 6.28 4.20
C PHE A 2 -8.25 5.91 3.71
N CYS A 3 -7.69 6.68 2.76
CA CYS A 3 -6.38 6.39 2.18
C CYS A 3 -5.24 6.40 3.20
N ILE A 4 -5.23 7.38 4.12
CA ILE A 4 -4.19 7.48 5.16
C ILE A 4 -4.25 6.25 6.08
N ARG A 5 -5.43 5.91 6.59
CA ARG A 5 -5.61 4.73 7.46
C ARG A 5 -5.17 3.44 6.78
N TYR A 6 -5.55 3.28 5.52
CA TYR A 6 -5.18 2.11 4.73
C TYR A 6 -3.67 2.07 4.42
N ALA A 7 -3.05 3.22 4.13
CA ALA A 7 -1.62 3.31 3.90
C ALA A 7 -0.81 2.94 5.15
N PHE A 8 -1.23 3.42 6.33
CA PHE A 8 -0.64 3.01 7.61
C PHE A 8 -0.78 1.50 7.84
N GLN A 9 -1.97 0.94 7.60
CA GLN A 9 -2.20 -0.50 7.70
C GLN A 9 -1.26 -1.28 6.74
N ALA A 10 -1.14 -0.85 5.49
CA ALA A 10 -0.30 -1.49 4.48
C ALA A 10 1.19 -1.43 4.86
N ALA A 11 1.65 -0.31 5.41
CA ALA A 11 3.02 -0.14 5.88
C ALA A 11 3.33 -1.06 7.08
N ILE A 12 2.44 -1.11 8.09
CA ILE A 12 2.59 -2.01 9.25
C ILE A 12 2.63 -3.47 8.79
N TYR A 13 1.73 -3.85 7.88
CA TYR A 13 1.71 -5.20 7.32
C TYR A 13 3.00 -5.55 6.56
N ALA A 14 3.52 -4.63 5.74
CA ALA A 14 4.77 -4.85 5.01
C ALA A 14 5.96 -5.07 5.95
N ILE A 15 6.06 -4.28 7.03
CA ILE A 15 7.10 -4.43 8.05
C ILE A 15 6.96 -5.78 8.77
N TRP A 16 5.75 -6.13 9.18
CA TRP A 16 5.48 -7.42 9.84
C TRP A 16 5.86 -8.59 8.92
N ARG A 17 5.45 -8.55 7.65
CA ARG A 17 5.76 -9.58 6.66
C ARG A 17 7.27 -9.73 6.48
N GLU A 18 7.99 -8.63 6.38
CA GLU A 18 9.45 -8.67 6.23
C GLU A 18 10.13 -9.27 7.46
N ARG A 19 9.72 -8.86 8.67
CA ARG A 19 10.24 -9.45 9.91
C ARG A 19 9.96 -10.95 9.99
N ASN A 20 8.79 -11.38 9.52
CA ASN A 20 8.45 -12.80 9.48
C ASN A 20 9.36 -13.56 8.50
N ARG A 21 9.62 -13.00 7.32
CA ARG A 21 10.54 -13.58 6.33
C ARG A 21 11.95 -13.76 6.84
N ILE A 22 12.49 -12.73 7.50
CA ILE A 22 13.81 -12.78 8.14
C ILE A 22 13.84 -13.87 9.21
N ARG A 23 12.78 -14.00 10.03
CA ARG A 23 12.65 -15.07 11.03
C ARG A 23 12.64 -16.47 10.42
N HIS A 24 12.16 -16.63 9.19
CA HIS A 24 12.18 -17.89 8.45
C HIS A 24 13.46 -18.13 7.63
N GLY A 25 14.48 -17.27 7.77
CA GLY A 25 15.76 -17.42 7.08
C GLY A 25 15.77 -16.93 5.63
N GLU A 26 14.73 -16.22 5.18
CA GLU A 26 14.77 -15.52 3.90
C GLU A 26 15.74 -14.32 3.97
N LYS A 27 16.40 -14.02 2.85
CA LYS A 27 17.27 -12.85 2.75
C LYS A 27 16.45 -11.55 2.87
N PRO A 28 16.93 -10.54 3.63
CA PRO A 28 16.23 -9.27 3.74
C PRO A 28 16.04 -8.64 2.37
N LEU A 29 14.83 -8.18 2.09
CA LEU A 29 14.55 -7.38 0.91
C LEU A 29 15.16 -5.98 1.09
N PRO A 30 15.72 -5.39 0.01
CA PRO A 30 16.10 -3.99 0.01
C PRO A 30 14.90 -3.11 0.39
N ILE A 31 15.13 -2.11 1.25
CA ILE A 31 14.10 -1.19 1.73
C ILE A 31 13.36 -0.52 0.56
N ALA A 32 14.07 -0.16 -0.51
CA ALA A 32 13.48 0.40 -1.72
C ALA A 32 12.47 -0.55 -2.39
N MET A 33 12.75 -1.86 -2.36
CA MET A 33 11.85 -2.89 -2.91
C MET A 33 10.60 -3.03 -2.04
N LEU A 34 10.75 -3.01 -0.71
CA LEU A 34 9.63 -3.03 0.24
C LEU A 34 8.71 -1.82 0.07
N GLN A 35 9.29 -0.62 -0.08
CA GLN A 35 8.53 0.60 -0.36
C GLN A 35 7.74 0.47 -1.67
N LYS A 36 8.41 0.06 -2.76
CA LYS A 36 7.77 -0.13 -4.07
C LYS A 36 6.63 -1.16 -4.03
N LEU A 37 6.81 -2.27 -3.33
CA LEU A 37 5.78 -3.30 -3.17
C LEU A 37 4.58 -2.78 -2.37
N THR A 38 4.85 -2.02 -1.31
CA THR A 38 3.81 -1.42 -0.47
C THR A 38 3.00 -0.40 -1.26
N GLU A 39 3.66 0.50 -1.99
CA GLU A 39 2.99 1.48 -2.84
C GLU A 39 2.17 0.83 -3.95
N LYS A 40 2.71 -0.21 -4.59
CA LYS A 40 1.98 -0.98 -5.61
C LYS A 40 0.75 -1.65 -5.01
N GLY A 41 0.87 -2.23 -3.80
CA GLY A 41 -0.26 -2.82 -3.08
C GLY A 41 -1.35 -1.79 -2.77
N ILE A 42 -0.98 -0.58 -2.37
CA ILE A 42 -1.92 0.51 -2.10
C ILE A 42 -2.64 0.95 -3.39
N ARG A 43 -1.88 1.21 -4.47
CA ARG A 43 -2.45 1.57 -5.78
C ARG A 43 -3.39 0.51 -6.32
N ASN A 44 -3.01 -0.77 -6.24
CA ASN A 44 -3.84 -1.89 -6.68
C ASN A 44 -5.16 -1.94 -5.92
N LYS A 45 -5.13 -1.78 -4.58
CA LYS A 45 -6.36 -1.75 -3.78
C LYS A 45 -7.26 -0.58 -4.16
N LEU A 46 -6.69 0.61 -4.28
CA LEU A 46 -7.46 1.81 -4.64
C LEU A 46 -8.07 1.67 -6.04
N SER A 47 -7.33 1.12 -7.01
CA SER A 47 -7.81 0.84 -8.37
C SER A 47 -8.98 -0.15 -8.37
N LEU A 48 -8.84 -1.28 -7.67
CA LEU A 48 -9.92 -2.27 -7.49
C LEU A 48 -11.17 -1.66 -6.86
N MET A 49 -10.97 -0.75 -5.91
CA MET A 49 -12.06 -0.06 -5.22
C MET A 49 -12.73 1.02 -6.09
N SER A 50 -11.98 1.70 -6.97
CA SER A 50 -12.56 2.62 -7.95
C SER A 50 -13.40 1.89 -9.00
N THR A 51 -12.96 0.72 -9.48
CA THR A 51 -13.71 -0.08 -10.47
C THR A 51 -15.07 -0.54 -9.93
N ARG A 52 -15.22 -0.72 -8.60
CA ARG A 52 -16.49 -1.10 -7.96
C ARG A 52 -17.50 0.04 -7.80
N LYS A 53 -17.28 1.24 -8.38
CA LYS A 53 -18.23 2.38 -8.43
C LYS A 53 -18.93 2.71 -7.09
N ARG A 54 -18.22 2.63 -5.96
CA ARG A 54 -18.72 3.26 -4.72
C ARG A 54 -18.47 4.77 -4.81
N ARG A 55 -19.54 5.55 -5.02
CA ARG A 55 -19.53 7.02 -5.10
C ARG A 55 -18.73 7.60 -3.92
N GLY A 56 -17.66 8.34 -4.21
CA GLY A 56 -16.77 8.98 -3.23
C GLY A 56 -15.33 8.44 -3.17
N LEU A 57 -15.02 7.32 -3.82
CA LEU A 57 -13.67 6.72 -3.79
C LEU A 57 -12.78 7.09 -4.99
N GLU A 58 -13.35 7.54 -6.11
CA GLU A 58 -12.59 8.09 -7.23
C GLU A 58 -11.77 9.32 -6.79
N THR A 59 -12.35 10.17 -5.95
CA THR A 59 -11.68 11.30 -5.29
C THR A 59 -10.52 10.83 -4.40
N ALA A 60 -10.65 9.66 -3.77
CA ALA A 60 -9.62 9.11 -2.89
C ALA A 60 -8.40 8.58 -3.68
N LEU A 61 -8.64 8.02 -4.87
CA LEU A 61 -7.61 7.63 -5.84
C LEU A 61 -6.91 8.87 -6.42
N GLN A 62 -7.67 9.87 -6.86
CA GLN A 62 -7.14 11.14 -7.35
C GLN A 62 -6.29 11.85 -6.28
N PHE A 63 -6.78 11.93 -5.05
CA PHE A 63 -6.03 12.48 -3.91
C PHE A 63 -4.71 11.73 -3.69
N TRP A 64 -4.72 10.39 -3.74
CA TRP A 64 -3.51 9.59 -3.57
C TRP A 64 -2.47 9.84 -4.68
N PHE A 65 -2.91 10.00 -5.93
CA PHE A 65 -2.02 10.38 -7.04
C PHE A 65 -1.48 11.80 -6.89
N GLN A 66 -2.28 12.75 -6.41
CA GLN A 66 -1.86 14.14 -6.19
C GLN A 66 -0.80 14.26 -5.07
N THR A 67 -0.87 13.45 -4.01
CA THR A 67 0.13 13.45 -2.93
C THR A 67 1.52 12.88 -3.30
N ARG A 68 1.73 12.50 -4.56
CA ARG A 68 2.94 11.84 -5.07
C ARG A 68 3.51 12.51 -6.34
N LEU A 69 3.02 13.72 -6.69
CA LEU A 69 3.65 14.63 -7.66
C LEU A 69 5.00 15.13 -7.14
#